data_AF-A0A6P3E555-F1
#
_entry.id   AF-A0A6P3E555-F1
#
_cell.length_a   1.000
_cell.length_b   1.000
_cell.length_c   1.000
_cell.angle_alpha   90.00
_cell.angle_beta   90.00
_cell.angle_gamma   90.00
#
_symmetry.space_group_name_H-M   'P 1'
#
loop_
_entity.id
_entity.type
_entity.pdbx_description
1 polymer ?
#
loop_
_entity_poly.entity_id
_entity_poly.type
_entity_poly.pdbx_seq_one_letter_code
_entity_poly.pdbx_strand_id
1 'polypeptide(L)'
;MNNISGQFRKTMWDPFLIISQIIAVQTVMYFCLGLWIWIVASYIGSTKSLDYVFHYKQIHVRDFAGQFIIIIFILNALIGAIALWWLVQRTKQCMDFACTAHLIHLLCCWIYNASFPSTFSWWCLNIISLSIMCVCGEFLCMKTELQAIPLSMSSQKTAL
;
A
#
# COMPACT_ATOMS: atom_id res chain seq x y z
N MET A 1 35.78 14.46 23.10
CA MET A 1 34.64 15.18 22.49
C MET A 1 34.31 14.49 21.18
N ASN A 2 33.38 13.54 21.19
CA ASN A 2 33.00 12.81 19.99
C ASN A 2 32.09 13.70 19.16
N ASN A 3 32.65 14.22 18.06
CA ASN A 3 31.95 15.04 17.10
C ASN A 3 30.98 14.14 16.33
N ILE A 4 29.75 14.00 16.85
CA ILE A 4 28.65 13.36 16.11
C ILE A 4 28.21 14.38 15.06
N SER A 5 28.99 14.47 13.98
CA SER A 5 28.57 15.11 12.75
C SER A 5 27.31 14.38 12.29
N GLY A 6 26.17 15.07 12.32
CA GLY A 6 24.96 14.61 11.67
C GLY A 6 25.23 14.50 10.17
N GLN A 7 25.68 13.32 9.73
CA GLN A 7 25.78 13.03 8.32
C GLN A 7 24.37 12.99 7.74
N PHE A 8 23.94 14.09 7.13
CA PHE A 8 22.85 14.08 6.18
C PHE A 8 23.21 13.07 5.09
N ARG A 9 22.62 11.87 5.17
CA ARG A 9 22.80 10.83 4.16
C ARG A 9 22.33 11.41 2.84
N LYS A 10 23.27 11.79 1.97
CA LYS A 10 22.95 12.13 0.59
C LYS A 10 22.21 10.94 0.01
N THR A 11 20.97 11.16 -0.42
CA THR A 11 20.22 10.17 -1.19
C THR A 11 20.93 10.01 -2.52
N MET A 12 21.85 9.04 -2.60
CA MET A 12 22.38 8.60 -3.87
C MET A 12 21.20 7.97 -4.62
N TRP A 13 20.82 8.61 -5.73
CA TRP A 13 19.72 8.13 -6.56
C TRP A 13 20.16 6.80 -7.19
N ASP A 14 19.61 5.71 -6.66
CA ASP A 14 19.83 4.36 -7.19
C ASP A 14 18.52 3.87 -7.84
N PRO A 15 18.38 3.99 -9.17
CA PRO A 15 17.15 3.67 -9.87
C PRO A 15 16.78 2.20 -9.75
N PHE A 16 17.78 1.31 -9.64
CA PHE A 16 17.55 -0.12 -9.49
C PHE A 16 16.87 -0.44 -8.15
N LEU A 17 17.27 0.26 -7.09
CA LEU A 17 16.65 0.11 -5.78
C LEU A 17 15.19 0.54 -5.81
N ILE A 18 14.87 1.68 -6.43
CA ILE A 18 13.49 2.18 -6.54
C ILE A 18 12.63 1.20 -7.34
N ILE A 19 13.11 0.71 -8.48
CA ILE A 19 12.38 -0.25 -9.32
C ILE A 19 12.13 -1.54 -8.53
N SER A 20 13.14 -2.07 -7.84
CA SER A 20 12.97 -3.29 -7.03
C SER A 20 11.96 -3.11 -5.90
N GLN A 21 11.92 -1.92 -5.25
CA GLN A 21 10.92 -1.60 -4.24
C GLN A 21 9.51 -1.53 -4.82
N ILE A 22 9.33 -0.91 -6.00
CA ILE A 22 8.02 -0.88 -6.69
C ILE A 22 7.57 -2.32 -6.96
N ILE A 23 8.43 -3.15 -7.57
CA ILE A 23 8.11 -4.54 -7.90
C ILE A 23 7.78 -5.34 -6.62
N ALA A 24 8.57 -5.17 -5.55
CA ALA A 24 8.32 -5.83 -4.28
C ALA A 24 6.94 -5.45 -3.70
N VAL A 25 6.59 -4.16 -3.66
CA VAL A 25 5.26 -3.71 -3.21
C VAL A 25 4.15 -4.32 -4.07
N GLN A 26 4.31 -4.31 -5.41
CA GLN A 26 3.32 -4.91 -6.31
C GLN A 26 3.14 -6.40 -6.03
N THR A 27 4.23 -7.16 -5.95
CA THR A 27 4.16 -8.62 -5.74
C THR A 27 3.47 -8.97 -4.44
N VAL A 28 3.78 -8.28 -3.35
CA VAL A 28 3.13 -8.49 -2.05
C VAL A 28 1.63 -8.18 -2.14
N MET A 29 1.26 -7.03 -2.71
CA MET A 29 -0.14 -6.65 -2.85
C MET A 29 -0.94 -7.64 -3.69
N TYR A 30 -0.44 -8.04 -4.87
CA TYR A 30 -1.17 -8.97 -5.74
C TYR A 30 -1.21 -10.38 -5.17
N PHE A 31 -0.13 -10.84 -4.52
CA PHE A 31 -0.10 -12.14 -3.87
C PHE A 31 -1.11 -12.20 -2.72
N CYS A 32 -1.14 -11.20 -1.84
CA CYS A 32 -2.09 -11.12 -0.74
C CYS A 32 -3.52 -10.99 -1.25
N LEU A 33 -3.78 -10.13 -2.25
CA LEU A 33 -5.10 -10.00 -2.85
C LEU A 33 -5.60 -11.32 -3.45
N GLY A 34 -4.74 -12.02 -4.19
CA GLY A 34 -5.05 -13.34 -4.77
C GLY A 34 -5.33 -14.39 -3.69
N LEU A 35 -4.55 -14.39 -2.61
CA LEU A 35 -4.76 -15.28 -1.46
C LEU A 35 -6.09 -15.00 -0.76
N TRP A 36 -6.44 -13.75 -0.51
CA TRP A 36 -7.71 -13.38 0.10
C TRP A 36 -8.90 -13.80 -0.75
N ILE A 37 -8.81 -13.58 -2.07
CA ILE A 37 -9.88 -13.95 -2.99
C ILE A 37 -9.99 -15.46 -3.12
N TRP A 38 -8.87 -16.20 -3.12
CA TRP A 38 -8.90 -17.66 -3.08
C TRP A 38 -9.56 -18.18 -1.81
N ILE A 39 -9.25 -17.61 -0.64
CA ILE A 39 -9.90 -17.94 0.63
C ILE A 39 -11.41 -17.71 0.51
N VAL A 40 -11.85 -16.52 0.11
CA VAL A 40 -13.28 -16.20 0.00
C VAL A 40 -13.99 -17.07 -1.05
N ALA A 41 -13.34 -17.35 -2.19
CA ALA A 41 -13.88 -18.25 -3.20
C ALA A 41 -14.04 -19.68 -2.67
N SER A 42 -13.10 -20.16 -1.86
CA SER A 42 -13.18 -21.49 -1.22
C SER A 42 -14.32 -21.55 -0.19
N TYR A 43 -14.57 -20.48 0.56
CA TYR A 43 -15.68 -20.39 1.51
C TYR A 43 -17.06 -20.32 0.83
N ILE A 44 -17.15 -19.63 -0.31
CA ILE A 44 -18.41 -19.48 -1.08
C ILE A 44 -18.66 -20.70 -1.99
N GLY A 45 -17.64 -21.53 -2.26
CA GLY A 45 -17.74 -22.66 -3.18
C GLY A 45 -17.80 -22.24 -4.66
N SER A 46 -17.36 -21.02 -4.99
CA SER A 46 -17.39 -20.47 -6.34
C SER A 46 -16.07 -20.73 -7.08
N THR A 47 -16.15 -21.16 -8.34
CA THR A 47 -14.97 -21.43 -9.19
C THR A 47 -14.48 -20.19 -9.95
N LYS A 48 -15.14 -19.04 -9.79
CA LYS A 48 -14.89 -17.80 -10.54
C LYS A 48 -13.97 -16.82 -9.80
N SER A 49 -12.82 -17.27 -9.31
CA SER A 49 -11.92 -16.46 -8.46
C SER A 49 -11.35 -15.22 -9.18
N LEU A 50 -10.97 -15.34 -10.46
CA LEU A 50 -10.37 -14.23 -11.22
C LEU A 50 -11.38 -13.15 -11.63
N ASP A 51 -12.64 -13.53 -11.87
CA ASP A 51 -13.70 -12.58 -12.26
C ASP A 51 -14.02 -11.62 -11.10
N TYR A 52 -13.88 -12.05 -9.84
CA TYR A 52 -14.03 -11.15 -8.69
C TYR A 52 -12.92 -10.10 -8.56
N VAL A 53 -11.72 -10.38 -9.08
CA VAL A 53 -10.58 -9.45 -9.06
C VAL A 53 -10.75 -8.40 -10.16
N PHE A 54 -11.08 -8.85 -11.36
CA PHE A 54 -10.96 -8.02 -12.57
C PHE A 54 -12.30 -7.57 -13.16
N HIS A 55 -13.43 -8.20 -12.85
CA HIS A 55 -14.71 -7.87 -13.47
C HIS A 55 -15.55 -6.91 -12.60
N TYR A 56 -15.28 -5.62 -12.73
CA TYR A 56 -15.89 -4.51 -11.96
C TYR A 56 -17.40 -4.31 -12.15
N LYS A 57 -18.01 -5.00 -13.13
CA LYS A 57 -19.44 -4.88 -13.44
C LYS A 57 -20.36 -5.52 -12.39
N GLN A 58 -19.82 -6.29 -11.44
CA GLN A 58 -20.59 -7.00 -10.42
C GLN A 58 -20.40 -6.45 -8.99
N ILE A 59 -19.79 -5.28 -8.80
CA ILE A 59 -19.69 -4.65 -7.47
C ILE A 59 -21.02 -3.97 -7.13
N HIS A 60 -22.06 -4.76 -6.88
CA HIS A 60 -23.28 -4.29 -6.23
C HIS A 60 -23.11 -4.41 -4.72
N VAL A 61 -23.17 -3.28 -4.02
CA VAL A 61 -23.02 -3.17 -2.54
C VAL A 61 -24.07 -3.99 -1.77
N ARG A 62 -25.13 -4.39 -2.48
CA ARG A 62 -26.28 -5.12 -1.95
C ARG A 62 -26.08 -6.63 -1.93
N ASP A 63 -25.12 -7.14 -2.70
CA ASP A 63 -24.82 -8.57 -2.76
C ASP A 63 -23.81 -8.95 -1.67
N PHE A 64 -24.05 -10.09 -1.01
CA PHE A 64 -23.12 -10.61 0.01
C PHE A 64 -21.70 -10.78 -0.54
N ALA A 65 -21.56 -11.26 -1.77
CA ALA A 65 -20.25 -11.37 -2.44
C ALA A 65 -19.57 -10.01 -2.60
N GLY A 66 -20.31 -8.96 -2.97
CA GLY A 66 -19.77 -7.60 -3.13
C GLY A 66 -19.23 -7.02 -1.81
N GLN A 67 -19.90 -7.28 -0.69
CA GLN A 67 -19.45 -6.86 0.63
C GLN A 67 -18.12 -7.53 1.03
N PHE A 68 -17.96 -8.84 0.78
CA PHE A 68 -16.70 -9.53 1.02
C PHE A 68 -15.55 -8.95 0.18
N ILE A 69 -15.80 -8.62 -1.09
CA ILE A 69 -14.79 -7.98 -1.94
C ILE A 69 -14.37 -6.62 -1.39
N ILE A 70 -15.32 -5.79 -0.93
CA ILE A 70 -14.99 -4.49 -0.31
C ILE A 70 -14.09 -4.70 0.92
N ILE A 71 -14.43 -5.66 1.80
CA ILE A 71 -13.63 -5.99 2.99
C ILE A 71 -12.23 -6.44 2.59
N ILE A 72 -12.11 -7.33 1.59
CA ILE A 72 -10.82 -7.82 1.08
C ILE A 72 -9.97 -6.66 0.56
N PHE A 73 -10.53 -5.73 -0.20
CA PHE A 73 -9.79 -4.57 -0.70
C PHE A 73 -9.28 -3.69 0.43
N ILE A 74 -10.07 -3.46 1.48
CA ILE A 74 -9.63 -2.71 2.67
C ILE A 74 -8.51 -3.45 3.41
N LEU A 75 -8.64 -4.76 3.63
CA LEU A 75 -7.58 -5.58 4.23
C LEU A 75 -6.30 -5.55 3.39
N ASN A 76 -6.44 -5.60 2.07
CA ASN A 76 -5.32 -5.50 1.14
C ASN A 76 -4.64 -4.12 1.19
N ALA A 77 -5.41 -3.04 1.36
CA ALA A 77 -4.86 -1.69 1.57
C ALA A 77 -4.03 -1.60 2.86
N LEU A 78 -4.46 -2.26 3.95
CA LEU A 78 -3.72 -2.33 5.20
C LEU A 78 -2.42 -3.14 5.06
N ILE A 79 -2.47 -4.27 4.35
CA ILE A 79 -1.26 -5.05 4.02
C ILE A 79 -0.32 -4.19 3.15
N GLY A 80 -0.85 -3.46 2.18
CA GLY A 80 -0.11 -2.50 1.38
C GLY A 80 0.59 -1.43 2.23
N ALA A 81 -0.09 -0.87 3.23
CA ALA A 81 0.51 0.09 4.16
C ALA A 81 1.68 -0.53 4.97
N ILE A 82 1.53 -1.77 5.42
CA ILE A 82 2.60 -2.50 6.12
C ILE A 82 3.78 -2.79 5.18
N ALA A 83 3.51 -3.17 3.93
CA ALA A 83 4.54 -3.39 2.92
C ALA A 83 5.31 -2.10 2.60
N LEU A 84 4.62 -0.96 2.47
CA LEU A 84 5.25 0.36 2.30
C LEU A 84 6.13 0.70 3.51
N TRP A 85 5.62 0.48 4.72
CA TRP A 85 6.37 0.71 5.94
C TRP A 85 7.67 -0.11 6.00
N TRP A 86 7.61 -1.39 5.64
CA TRP A 86 8.76 -2.27 5.69
C TRP A 86 9.79 -2.00 4.57
N LEU A 87 9.33 -1.70 3.36
CA LEU A 87 10.19 -1.55 2.17
C LEU A 87 10.74 -0.14 1.98
N VAL A 88 9.91 0.89 2.16
CA VAL A 88 10.24 2.28 1.80
C VAL A 88 10.84 3.03 3.00
N GLN A 89 10.36 2.75 4.22
CA GLN A 89 10.80 3.35 5.50
C GLN A 89 10.83 4.89 5.56
N ARG A 90 10.48 5.59 4.48
CA ARG A 90 10.53 7.04 4.32
C ARG A 90 9.16 7.60 4.00
N THR A 91 8.66 8.44 4.89
CA THR A 91 7.31 9.02 4.82
C THR A 91 7.06 9.79 3.52
N LYS A 92 8.04 10.60 3.08
CA LYS A 92 7.88 11.47 1.89
C LYS A 92 7.67 10.73 0.58
N GLN A 93 8.07 9.46 0.48
CA GLN A 93 7.95 8.66 -0.75
C GLN A 93 6.71 7.75 -0.72
N CYS A 94 6.09 7.57 0.45
CA CYS A 94 4.99 6.63 0.66
C CYS A 94 3.78 6.90 -0.26
N MET A 95 3.41 8.18 -0.41
CA MET A 95 2.32 8.60 -1.30
C MET A 95 2.60 8.24 -2.77
N ASP A 96 3.82 8.45 -3.25
CA ASP A 96 4.20 8.16 -4.64
C ASP A 96 4.11 6.66 -4.94
N PHE A 97 4.58 5.82 -4.02
CA PHE A 97 4.48 4.36 -4.16
C PHE A 97 3.04 3.85 -4.08
N ALA A 98 2.22 4.40 -3.17
CA ALA A 98 0.80 4.04 -3.04
C ALA A 98 0.02 4.40 -4.32
N CYS A 99 0.25 5.60 -4.86
CA CYS A 99 -0.35 6.07 -6.11
C CYS A 99 0.08 5.19 -7.28
N THR A 100 1.39 4.92 -7.41
CA THR A 100 1.94 4.04 -8.46
C THR A 100 1.31 2.65 -8.40
N ALA A 101 1.11 2.07 -7.21
CA ALA A 101 0.47 0.77 -7.08
C ALA A 101 -0.97 0.75 -7.57
N HIS A 102 -1.77 1.75 -7.21
CA HIS A 102 -3.17 1.84 -7.67
C HIS A 102 -3.25 2.18 -9.16
N LEU A 103 -2.30 2.95 -9.71
CA LEU A 103 -2.21 3.19 -11.16
C LEU A 103 -1.88 1.92 -11.94
N ILE A 104 -0.94 1.10 -11.45
CA ILE A 104 -0.64 -0.21 -12.06
C ILE A 104 -1.89 -1.10 -11.99
N HIS A 105 -2.60 -1.11 -10.87
CA HIS A 105 -3.86 -1.84 -10.75
C HIS A 105 -4.90 -1.39 -11.77
N LEU A 106 -5.08 -0.08 -11.95
CA LEU A 106 -5.96 0.48 -12.97
C LEU A 106 -5.55 0.03 -14.38
N LEU A 107 -4.26 0.07 -14.71
CA LEU A 107 -3.75 -0.37 -16.02
C LEU A 107 -3.99 -1.88 -16.24
N CYS A 108 -3.68 -2.72 -15.25
CA CYS A 108 -3.95 -4.15 -15.30
C CYS A 108 -5.44 -4.43 -15.51
N CYS A 109 -6.30 -3.72 -14.77
CA CYS A 109 -7.74 -3.77 -14.94
C CYS A 109 -8.13 -3.41 -16.39
N TRP A 110 -7.66 -2.27 -16.90
CA TRP A 110 -8.00 -1.79 -18.25
C TRP A 110 -7.59 -2.80 -19.32
N ILE A 111 -6.37 -3.34 -19.25
CA ILE A 111 -5.87 -4.36 -20.19
C ILE A 111 -6.77 -5.62 -20.14
N TYR A 112 -7.19 -6.06 -18.95
CA TYR A 112 -8.01 -7.28 -18.81
C TYR A 112 -9.41 -7.14 -19.42
N ASN A 113 -10.09 -6.00 -19.23
CA ASN A 113 -11.46 -5.83 -19.70
C ASN A 113 -11.57 -5.19 -21.09
N ALA A 114 -10.43 -4.78 -21.68
CA ALA A 114 -10.33 -4.03 -22.95
C ALA A 114 -11.24 -2.78 -23.02
N SER A 115 -11.80 -2.37 -21.88
CA SER A 115 -12.80 -1.32 -21.73
C SER A 115 -12.39 -0.48 -20.53
N PHE A 116 -12.52 0.84 -20.66
CA PHE A 116 -12.19 1.73 -19.56
C PHE A 116 -13.16 1.52 -18.39
N PRO A 117 -12.67 1.38 -17.14
CA PRO A 117 -13.54 1.18 -15.98
C PRO A 117 -14.39 2.43 -15.73
N SER A 118 -15.66 2.40 -16.13
CA SER A 118 -16.61 3.51 -15.97
C SER A 118 -17.48 3.38 -14.72
N THR A 119 -17.30 2.33 -13.91
CA THR A 119 -18.12 2.06 -12.73
C THR A 119 -17.74 2.95 -11.56
N PHE A 120 -18.64 3.83 -11.11
CA PHE A 120 -18.40 4.74 -9.98
C PHE A 120 -17.98 4.03 -8.69
N SER A 121 -18.64 2.91 -8.32
CA SER A 121 -18.30 2.14 -7.12
C SER A 121 -16.86 1.62 -7.11
N TRP A 122 -16.32 1.27 -8.28
CA TRP A 122 -14.94 0.80 -8.41
C TRP A 122 -13.94 1.95 -8.16
N TRP A 123 -14.23 3.15 -8.68
CA TRP A 123 -13.44 4.34 -8.42
C TRP A 123 -13.46 4.72 -6.93
N CYS A 124 -14.64 4.73 -6.30
CA CYS A 124 -14.74 4.97 -4.87
C CYS A 124 -13.92 3.97 -4.05
N LEU A 125 -14.02 2.67 -4.37
CA LEU A 125 -13.27 1.65 -3.66
C LEU A 125 -11.75 1.84 -3.80
N ASN A 126 -11.27 2.14 -5.01
CA ASN A 126 -9.85 2.39 -5.25
C ASN A 126 -9.35 3.66 -4.57
N ILE A 127 -10.13 4.75 -4.58
CA ILE A 127 -9.76 6.00 -3.90
C ILE A 127 -9.71 5.80 -2.38
N ILE A 128 -10.68 5.06 -1.81
CA ILE A 128 -10.71 4.75 -0.38
C ILE A 128 -9.51 3.86 -0.02
N SER A 129 -9.26 2.80 -0.79
CA SER A 129 -8.11 1.91 -0.62
C SER A 129 -6.78 2.67 -0.69
N LEU A 130 -6.62 3.52 -1.70
CA LEU A 130 -5.44 4.38 -1.87
C LEU A 130 -5.25 5.30 -0.66
N SER A 131 -6.33 5.95 -0.21
CA SER A 131 -6.28 6.86 0.94
C SER A 131 -5.90 6.13 2.22
N ILE A 132 -6.48 4.95 2.48
CA ILE A 132 -6.13 4.12 3.64
C ILE A 132 -4.66 3.71 3.57
N MET A 133 -4.22 3.19 2.43
CA MET A 133 -2.84 2.75 2.22
C MET A 133 -1.84 3.91 2.41
N CYS A 134 -2.17 5.09 1.89
CA CYS A 134 -1.35 6.30 2.01
C CYS A 134 -1.25 6.77 3.46
N VAL A 135 -2.39 7.01 4.12
CA VAL A 135 -2.44 7.56 5.49
C VAL A 135 -1.82 6.58 6.49
N CYS A 136 -2.17 5.29 6.41
CA CYS A 136 -1.61 4.28 7.30
C CYS A 136 -0.10 4.09 7.04
N GLY A 137 0.32 4.05 5.78
CA GLY A 137 1.73 3.91 5.42
C GLY A 137 2.58 5.10 5.90
N GLU A 138 2.08 6.31 5.70
CA GLU A 138 2.74 7.54 6.18
C GLU A 138 2.83 7.58 7.69
N PHE A 139 1.74 7.24 8.40
CA PHE A 139 1.72 7.22 9.86
C PHE A 139 2.74 6.23 10.43
N LEU A 140 2.81 5.02 9.87
CA LEU A 140 3.77 3.99 10.29
C LEU A 140 5.21 4.41 10.00
N CYS A 141 5.49 4.93 8.79
CA CYS A 141 6.81 5.44 8.42
C CYS A 141 7.24 6.59 9.33
N MET A 142 6.35 7.56 9.59
CA MET A 142 6.62 8.71 10.44
C MET A 142 6.95 8.27 11.86
N LYS A 143 6.20 7.31 12.42
CA LYS A 143 6.48 6.76 13.76
C LYS A 143 7.90 6.18 13.81
N THR A 144 8.31 5.43 12.80
CA THR A 144 9.66 4.83 12.75
C THR A 144 10.77 5.86 12.56
N GLU A 145 10.57 6.85 11.69
CA GLU A 145 11.55 7.93 11.50
C GLU A 145 11.74 8.76 12.78
N LEU A 146 10.67 9.03 13.53
CA LEU A 146 10.75 9.75 14.81
C LEU A 146 11.49 8.97 15.91
N GLN A 147 11.41 7.64 15.93
CA GLN A 147 12.12 6.81 16.92
C GLN A 147 13.64 6.75 16.64
N ALA A 148 14.08 7.00 15.41
CA ALA A 148 15.49 6.98 15.04
C ALA A 148 16.27 8.23 15.49
N ILE A 149 15.59 9.25 16.01
CA ILE A 149 16.22 10.45 16.58
C ILE A 149 16.47 10.20 18.07
N PRO A 150 17.69 9.85 18.52
CA PRO A 150 17.99 9.80 19.95
C PRO A 150 17.92 11.22 20.49
N LEU A 151 16.88 11.52 21.27
CA LEU A 151 16.84 12.71 22.11
C LEU A 151 17.91 12.56 23.20
N SER A 152 19.16 12.87 22.86
CA SER A 152 20.20 13.25 23.81
C SER A 152 19.80 14.57 24.49
N MET A 153 18.75 14.53 25.31
CA MET A 153 18.26 15.61 26.17
C MET A 153 18.66 15.34 27.63
N SER A 154 19.87 14.82 27.84
CA SER A 154 20.41 14.52 29.16
C SER A 154 21.86 14.96 29.32
N SER A 155 22.23 16.20 28.94
CA SER A 155 23.45 16.83 29.50
C SER A 155 23.59 18.32 29.17
N GLN A 156 22.64 19.17 29.57
CA GLN A 156 22.96 20.60 29.73
C GLN A 156 22.06 21.29 30.76
N LYS A 157 21.84 20.62 31.90
CA LYS A 157 21.25 21.23 33.11
C LYS A 157 22.16 21.13 34.34
N THR A 158 23.48 20.96 34.15
CA THR A 158 24.46 20.88 35.25
C THR A 158 25.68 21.76 35.03
N ALA A 159 25.55 22.86 34.29
CA ALA A 159 26.60 23.85 34.18
C ALA A 159 26.02 25.26 34.11
N LEU A 160 25.42 25.70 35.22
CA LEU A 160 25.48 27.06 35.78
C LEU A 160 24.71 27.12 37.09
#